data_AF-U5EAU3-F1
#
_entry.id   AF-U5EAU3-F1
#
_cell.length_a   1.000
_cell.length_b   1.000
_cell.length_c   1.000
_cell.angle_alpha   90.00
_cell.angle_beta   90.00
_cell.angle_gamma   90.00
#
_symmetry.space_group_name_H-M   'P 1'
#
loop_
_entity.id
_entity.type
_entity.pdbx_description
1 polymer ?
#
loop_
_entity_poly.entity_id
_entity_poly.type
_entity_poly.pdbx_seq_one_letter_code
_entity_poly.pdbx_strand_id
1 'polypeptide(L)'
;MTSVRQAGDPASGTGRKRAVRKKSGSSREPVPALGPSRLAQVRLRADEVLALQKVMRTLDLGSTSDALREGLRLLAREAAEVDAAEEIRAFYDDRHAPLPEGVAEPTDDELAAVDEMQW
;
A
#
# COMPACT_ATOMS: atom_id res chain seq x y z
N MET A 1 -51.48 23.63 -36.68
CA MET A 1 -52.76 23.98 -36.02
C MET A 1 -52.42 24.51 -34.64
N THR A 2 -52.71 25.79 -34.43
CA THR A 2 -52.33 26.61 -33.27
C THR A 2 -53.56 26.81 -32.38
N SER A 3 -53.43 26.67 -31.06
CA SER A 3 -54.40 27.17 -30.06
C SER A 3 -53.65 27.27 -28.71
N VAL A 4 -53.26 28.45 -28.20
CA VAL A 4 -54.01 29.54 -27.51
C VAL A 4 -53.96 29.43 -25.97
N ARG A 5 -53.26 30.42 -25.35
CA ARG A 5 -53.43 31.07 -24.02
C ARG A 5 -53.29 30.16 -22.77
N GLN A 6 -52.82 30.61 -21.60
CA GLN A 6 -53.15 31.82 -20.84
C GLN A 6 -52.19 31.98 -19.63
N ALA A 7 -51.96 33.23 -19.20
CA ALA A 7 -51.15 33.60 -18.04
C ALA A 7 -51.86 33.37 -16.68
N GLY A 8 -51.06 33.22 -15.62
CA GLY A 8 -51.51 33.30 -14.22
C GLY A 8 -50.37 33.10 -13.21
N ASP A 9 -49.79 34.19 -12.71
CA ASP A 9 -49.23 34.29 -11.35
C ASP A 9 -50.39 34.54 -10.36
N PRO A 10 -50.29 34.40 -9.00
CA PRO A 10 -49.08 34.43 -8.15
C PRO A 10 -49.09 33.42 -6.96
N ALA A 11 -48.02 33.36 -6.16
CA ALA A 11 -48.06 33.52 -4.68
C ALA A 11 -46.87 32.90 -3.92
N SER A 12 -46.27 33.76 -3.10
CA SER A 12 -45.52 33.56 -1.84
C SER A 12 -45.72 32.22 -1.11
N GLY A 13 -44.61 31.58 -0.72
CA GLY A 13 -44.59 30.42 0.16
C GLY A 13 -43.25 30.25 0.90
N THR A 14 -43.21 30.72 2.14
CA THR A 14 -42.12 30.69 3.10
C THR A 14 -41.69 29.25 3.45
N GLY A 15 -40.43 28.88 3.17
CA GLY A 15 -39.91 27.52 3.37
C GLY A 15 -38.58 27.44 4.12
N ARG A 16 -38.66 27.43 5.45
CA ARG A 16 -37.69 26.97 6.48
C ARG A 16 -36.31 26.47 6.01
N LYS A 17 -35.26 27.21 6.36
CA LYS A 17 -33.87 26.72 6.43
C LYS A 17 -33.76 25.65 7.53
N ARG A 18 -33.59 24.37 7.16
CA ARG A 18 -33.13 23.32 8.07
C ARG A 18 -31.61 23.21 7.97
N ALA A 19 -30.93 23.56 9.05
CA ALA A 19 -29.51 23.27 9.22
C ALA A 19 -29.30 21.75 9.27
N VAL A 20 -28.60 21.22 8.27
CA VAL A 20 -28.11 19.83 8.30
C VAL A 20 -26.90 19.81 9.23
N ARG A 21 -27.12 19.19 10.38
CA ARG A 21 -26.12 18.88 11.41
C ARG A 21 -25.02 18.01 10.79
N LYS A 22 -23.82 18.57 10.67
CA LYS A 22 -22.61 17.91 10.16
C LYS A 22 -22.24 16.78 11.13
N LYS A 23 -22.61 15.54 10.78
CA LYS A 23 -22.17 14.33 11.49
C LYS A 23 -20.70 14.15 11.15
N SER A 24 -19.82 14.49 12.09
CA SER A 24 -18.40 14.17 12.07
C SER A 24 -18.23 12.66 12.16
N GLY A 25 -18.43 11.99 11.02
CA GLY A 25 -18.05 10.61 10.82
C GLY A 25 -16.53 10.54 10.71
N SER A 26 -15.92 9.88 11.69
CA SER A 26 -14.53 9.45 11.74
C SER A 26 -13.98 9.17 10.34
N SER A 27 -12.95 9.93 9.94
CA SER A 27 -12.15 9.67 8.74
C SER A 27 -11.47 8.32 8.87
N ARG A 28 -12.16 7.25 8.47
CA ARG A 28 -11.45 6.10 7.94
C ARG A 28 -10.87 6.54 6.61
N GLU A 29 -9.54 6.64 6.57
CA GLU A 29 -8.79 6.67 5.32
C GLU A 29 -9.39 5.61 4.38
N PRO A 30 -9.91 6.00 3.20
CA PRO A 30 -10.40 5.03 2.26
C PRO A 30 -9.22 4.16 1.86
N VAL A 31 -9.36 2.84 2.06
CA VAL A 31 -8.46 1.85 1.47
C VAL A 31 -8.28 2.24 0.00
N PRO A 32 -7.04 2.46 -0.49
CA PRO A 32 -6.85 2.94 -1.84
C PRO A 32 -7.61 2.01 -2.79
N ALA A 33 -8.56 2.59 -3.52
CA ALA A 33 -9.35 1.85 -4.48
C ALA A 33 -8.36 1.17 -5.42
N LEU A 34 -8.33 -0.17 -5.40
CA LEU A 34 -7.49 -0.96 -6.28
C LEU A 34 -7.70 -0.43 -7.70
N GLY A 35 -6.63 0.15 -8.26
CA GLY A 35 -6.65 0.72 -9.60
C GLY A 35 -7.08 -0.34 -10.63
N PRO A 36 -7.36 0.08 -11.88
CA PRO A 36 -7.82 -0.84 -12.90
C PRO A 36 -6.85 -2.02 -13.05
N SER A 37 -7.37 -3.24 -12.95
CA SER A 37 -6.57 -4.45 -13.12
C SER A 37 -6.19 -4.62 -14.59
N ARG A 38 -4.98 -5.13 -14.84
CA ARG A 38 -4.50 -5.51 -16.17
C ARG A 38 -4.18 -7.00 -16.18
N LEU A 39 -4.54 -7.68 -17.26
CA LEU A 39 -4.20 -9.07 -17.48
C LEU A 39 -2.86 -9.16 -18.23
N ALA A 40 -1.99 -10.04 -17.78
CA ALA A 40 -0.72 -10.38 -18.42
C ALA A 40 -0.60 -11.90 -18.52
N GLN A 41 0.00 -12.38 -19.60
CA GLN A 41 0.29 -13.80 -19.80
C GLN A 41 1.78 -14.03 -19.57
N VAL A 42 2.11 -14.97 -18.69
CA VAL A 42 3.49 -15.33 -18.35
C VAL A 42 3.78 -16.76 -18.81
N ARG A 43 4.96 -16.97 -19.37
CA ARG A 43 5.48 -18.30 -19.70
C ARG A 43 6.55 -18.65 -18.69
N LEU A 44 6.36 -19.78 -18.02
CA LEU A 44 7.31 -20.33 -17.06
C LEU A 44 7.86 -21.64 -17.61
N ARG A 45 9.12 -21.93 -17.27
CA ARG A 45 9.74 -23.23 -17.50
C ARG A 45 9.08 -24.29 -16.61
N ALA A 46 9.23 -25.55 -16.99
CA ALA A 46 8.57 -26.64 -16.27
C ALA A 46 9.02 -26.73 -14.79
N ASP A 47 10.31 -26.53 -14.53
CA ASP A 47 10.90 -26.48 -13.20
C ASP A 47 10.39 -25.29 -12.37
N GLU A 48 10.26 -24.11 -12.99
CA GLU A 48 9.69 -22.92 -12.35
C GLU A 48 8.23 -23.14 -11.93
N VAL A 49 7.42 -23.83 -12.75
CA VAL A 49 6.04 -24.19 -12.39
C VAL A 49 6.00 -25.14 -11.19
N LEU A 50 6.90 -26.13 -11.14
CA LEU A 50 6.97 -27.06 -10.00
C LEU A 50 7.40 -26.35 -8.71
N ALA A 51 8.37 -25.43 -8.80
CA ALA A 51 8.78 -24.60 -7.68
C ALA A 51 7.62 -23.72 -7.19
N LEU A 52 6.90 -23.07 -8.10
CA LEU A 52 5.75 -22.24 -7.77
C LEU A 52 4.64 -23.04 -7.08
N GLN A 53 4.32 -24.24 -7.58
CA GLN A 53 3.35 -25.13 -6.94
C GLN A 53 3.78 -25.57 -5.53
N LYS A 54 5.08 -25.78 -5.30
CA LYS A 54 5.60 -26.10 -3.97
C LYS A 54 5.40 -24.91 -3.02
N VAL A 55 5.76 -23.70 -3.44
CA VAL A 55 5.56 -22.47 -2.67
C VAL A 55 4.08 -22.27 -2.36
N MET A 56 3.20 -22.42 -3.35
CA MET A 56 1.75 -22.30 -3.16
C MET A 56 1.22 -23.26 -2.10
N ARG A 57 1.68 -24.52 -2.09
CA ARG A 57 1.28 -25.49 -1.04
C ARG A 57 1.84 -25.13 0.33
N THR A 58 3.09 -24.69 0.39
CA THR A 58 3.73 -24.31 1.66
C THR A 58 3.09 -23.08 2.29
N LEU A 59 2.61 -22.14 1.47
CA LEU A 59 2.04 -20.87 1.91
C LEU A 59 0.50 -20.82 1.81
N ASP A 60 -0.15 -21.95 1.53
CA ASP A 60 -1.61 -22.08 1.37
C ASP A 60 -2.24 -21.05 0.40
N LEU A 61 -1.61 -20.87 -0.77
CA LEU A 61 -2.06 -19.90 -1.77
C LEU A 61 -3.06 -20.53 -2.74
N GLY A 62 -4.24 -19.92 -2.85
CA GLY A 62 -5.38 -20.46 -3.60
C GLY A 62 -5.26 -20.41 -5.12
N SER A 63 -4.34 -19.62 -5.67
CA SER A 63 -4.13 -19.54 -7.12
C SER A 63 -2.72 -19.11 -7.52
N THR A 64 -2.33 -19.44 -8.76
CA THR A 64 -1.08 -18.95 -9.38
C THR A 64 -1.02 -17.43 -9.40
N SER A 65 -2.15 -16.77 -9.64
CA SER A 65 -2.25 -15.30 -9.64
C SER A 65 -1.99 -14.72 -8.24
N ASP A 66 -2.43 -15.37 -7.17
CA ASP A 66 -2.15 -14.94 -5.80
C ASP A 66 -0.65 -15.06 -5.50
N ALA A 67 -0.04 -16.18 -5.89
CA ALA A 67 1.39 -16.38 -5.71
C ALA A 67 2.24 -15.37 -6.50
N LEU A 68 1.87 -15.08 -7.74
CA LEU A 68 2.55 -14.07 -8.55
C LEU A 68 2.37 -12.66 -7.99
N ARG A 69 1.17 -12.31 -7.49
CA ARG A 69 0.94 -11.03 -6.81
C ARG A 69 1.80 -10.88 -5.57
N GLU A 70 1.86 -11.93 -4.75
CA GLU A 70 2.66 -11.89 -3.53
C GLU A 70 4.16 -11.82 -3.84
N GLY A 71 4.63 -12.59 -4.83
CA GLY A 71 6.00 -12.49 -5.33
C GLY A 71 6.35 -11.07 -5.80
N LEU A 72 5.47 -10.43 -6.57
CA LEU A 72 5.67 -9.04 -7.01
C LEU A 72 5.68 -8.05 -5.83
N ARG A 73 4.83 -8.27 -4.81
CA ARG A 73 4.80 -7.44 -3.60
C ARG A 73 6.12 -7.52 -2.83
N LEU A 74 6.68 -8.73 -2.70
CA LEU A 74 7.95 -8.95 -2.02
C LEU A 74 9.12 -8.32 -2.81
N LEU A 75 9.17 -8.52 -4.13
CA LEU A 75 10.20 -7.91 -4.97
C LEU A 75 10.15 -6.38 -4.97
N ALA A 76 8.94 -5.79 -4.99
CA ALA A 76 8.78 -4.34 -4.92
C ALA A 76 9.26 -3.78 -3.56
N ARG A 77 9.03 -4.52 -2.48
CA ARG A 77 9.56 -4.17 -1.16
C ARG A 77 11.09 -4.23 -1.13
N GLU A 78 11.67 -5.31 -1.64
CA GLU A 78 13.13 -5.47 -1.69
C GLU A 78 13.80 -4.37 -2.52
N ALA A 79 13.23 -4.03 -3.68
CA ALA A 79 13.73 -2.91 -4.49
C ALA A 79 13.70 -1.58 -3.72
N ALA A 80 12.62 -1.29 -3.00
CA ALA A 80 12.52 -0.08 -2.18
C ALA A 80 13.54 -0.07 -1.02
N GLU A 81 13.84 -1.23 -0.43
CA GLU A 81 14.87 -1.37 0.61
C GLU A 81 16.27 -1.14 0.04
N VAL A 82 16.56 -1.61 -1.17
CA VAL A 82 17.82 -1.35 -1.88
C VAL A 82 17.97 0.14 -2.20
N ASP A 83 16.93 0.76 -2.76
CA ASP A 83 16.93 2.20 -3.08
C ASP A 83 17.16 3.04 -1.81
N ALA A 84 16.48 2.71 -0.70
CA ALA A 84 16.68 3.41 0.57
C ALA A 84 18.10 3.23 1.13
N ALA A 85 18.70 2.04 0.98
CA ALA A 85 20.09 1.80 1.39
C ALA A 85 21.08 2.61 0.54
N GLU A 86 20.82 2.77 -0.76
CA GLU A 86 21.60 3.66 -1.63
C GLU A 86 21.47 5.13 -1.21
N GLU A 87 20.27 5.61 -0.88
CA GLU A 87 20.07 6.97 -0.37
C GLU A 87 20.85 7.24 0.92
N ILE A 88 20.84 6.29 1.86
CA ILE A 88 21.60 6.41 3.11
C ILE A 88 23.11 6.46 2.84
N ARG A 89 23.62 5.58 1.98
CA ARG A 89 25.04 5.59 1.61
C ARG A 89 25.44 6.91 0.96
N ALA A 90 24.65 7.40 0.01
CA ALA A 90 24.87 8.69 -0.64
C ALA A 90 24.84 9.85 0.37
N PHE A 91 23.92 9.82 1.34
CA PHE A 91 23.83 10.86 2.38
C PHE A 91 25.09 10.92 3.25
N TYR A 92 25.69 9.77 3.58
CA TYR A 92 26.91 9.70 4.39
C TYR A 92 28.22 9.69 3.58
N ASP A 93 28.14 9.85 2.25
CA ASP A 93 29.29 9.78 1.34
C ASP A 93 30.05 8.45 1.49
N ASP A 94 29.29 7.34 1.46
CA ASP A 94 29.73 5.96 1.65
C ASP A 94 30.43 5.67 3.00
N ARG A 95 30.37 6.59 3.96
CA ARG A 95 30.86 6.39 5.33
C ARG A 95 29.78 5.82 6.23
N HIS A 96 30.21 5.18 7.32
CA HIS A 96 29.29 4.78 8.38
C HIS A 96 28.62 6.01 9.00
N ALA A 97 27.35 5.86 9.37
CA ALA A 97 26.63 6.87 10.13
C ALA A 97 27.38 7.11 11.46
N PRO A 98 27.65 8.36 11.83
CA PRO A 98 28.38 8.67 13.05
C PRO A 98 27.54 8.28 14.27
N LEU A 99 28.21 7.74 15.29
CA LEU A 99 27.58 7.48 16.57
C LEU A 99 27.24 8.78 17.31
N PRO A 100 26.15 8.79 18.10
CA PRO A 100 25.88 9.86 19.05
C PRO A 100 27.02 10.02 20.07
N GLU A 101 27.17 11.22 20.61
CA GLU A 101 28.21 11.52 21.59
C GLU A 101 28.08 10.63 22.85
N GLY A 102 29.20 10.08 23.30
CA GLY A 102 29.27 9.21 24.48
C GLY A 102 28.79 7.77 24.25
N VAL A 103 28.37 7.42 23.04
CA VAL A 103 27.98 6.05 22.67
C VAL A 103 29.17 5.32 22.06
N ALA A 104 29.50 4.14 22.58
CA ALA A 104 30.51 3.25 22.01
C ALA A 104 29.90 2.35 20.94
N GLU A 105 30.70 1.92 19.96
CA GLU A 105 30.25 0.89 19.00
C GLU A 105 29.96 -0.41 19.76
N PRO A 106 28.83 -1.09 19.46
CA PRO A 106 28.55 -2.41 19.99
C PRO A 106 29.62 -3.40 19.55
N THR A 107 29.97 -4.32 20.44
CA THR A 107 30.82 -5.47 20.10
C THR A 107 30.02 -6.55 19.38
N ASP A 108 30.71 -7.40 18.60
CA ASP A 108 30.07 -8.52 17.89
C ASP A 108 29.34 -9.48 18.85
N ASP A 109 29.90 -9.72 20.04
CA ASP A 109 29.27 -10.55 21.08
C ASP A 109 27.97 -9.93 21.59
N GLU A 110 27.92 -8.60 21.74
CA GLU A 110 26.71 -7.88 22.14
C GLU A 110 25.65 -7.90 21.03
N LEU A 111 26.05 -7.78 19.76
CA LEU A 111 25.14 -7.88 18.62
C LEU A 111 24.53 -9.29 18.50
N ALA A 112 25.36 -10.33 18.62
CA ALA A 112 24.89 -11.71 18.58
C ALA A 112 23.93 -12.03 19.74
N ALA A 113 24.22 -11.52 20.95
CA ALA A 113 23.34 -11.69 22.09
C ALA A 113 21.94 -11.08 21.86
N VAL A 114 21.84 -9.96 21.14
CA VAL A 114 20.55 -9.32 20.80
C VAL A 114 19.78 -10.13 19.77
N ASP A 115 20.46 -10.70 18.76
CA ASP A 115 19.81 -11.54 17.74
C ASP A 115 19.21 -12.84 18.33
N GLU A 116 19.81 -13.37 19.40
CA GLU A 116 19.30 -14.55 20.11
C GLU A 116 18.13 -14.23 21.05
N MET A 117 17.87 -12.95 21.36
CA MET A 117 16.72 -12.57 22.17
C MET A 117 15.42 -12.80 21.41
N GLN A 118 14.54 -13.64 21.96
CA GLN A 118 13.17 -13.78 21.45
C GLN A 118 12.29 -12.67 22.02
N TRP A 119 11.62 -11.93 21.14
CA TRP A 119 10.73 -10.82 21.45
C TRP A 119 9.28 -11.27 21.65
#